data_AF-A0A370VXS3-F1
#
_entry.id   AF-A0A370VXS3-F1
#
_cell.length_a   1.000
_cell.length_b   1.000
_cell.length_c   1.000
_cell.angle_alpha   90.00
_cell.angle_beta   90.00
_cell.angle_gamma   90.00
#
_symmetry.space_group_name_H-M   'P 1'
#
loop_
_entity.id
_entity.type
_entity.pdbx_description
1 polymer ?
#
loop_
_entity_poly.entity_id
_entity_poly.type
_entity_poly.pdbx_seq_one_letter_code
_entity_poly.pdbx_strand_id
1 'polypeptide(L)'
;MDGAGPVVVGVDGSPSSLAAVEAAAREARAHGVGLRVVHAFGRPPAHIPSGGRPWEPSSAAGVPQLIDGTLGEAEQRARATAPGVPVEHEVVFGDPVEVLEIESRTASLLVLGSRGQGRFGALRVGSTTGHLAAHASCPVLVMRDDPHPSGPVLLAVDGSPAARGAVEFAFSQASRHGRALVAMHVWSTRTERAYASPADPPFVTYDEGRLRDEEERVLAEALGGLGDRYPDVPVERRLVRGRVRHTLIEAGADAGLLVVGARGRGGFAGLLLGSVSQAVLHHAPCPVAVVRARPT
;
A
#
# COMPACT_ATOMS: atom_id res chain seq x y z
N MET A 1 -1.23 1.36 18.02
CA MET A 1 -0.21 0.41 18.53
C MET A 1 0.75 0.18 17.41
N ASP A 2 1.91 0.83 17.54
CA ASP A 2 3.02 0.74 16.59
C ASP A 2 3.50 -0.71 16.58
N GLY A 3 3.47 -1.33 15.40
CA GLY A 3 4.04 -2.66 15.25
C GLY A 3 5.52 -2.56 15.61
N ALA A 4 5.94 -3.25 16.66
CA ALA A 4 7.34 -3.29 17.10
C ALA A 4 8.27 -4.07 16.14
N GLY A 5 7.76 -4.41 14.95
CA GLY A 5 8.47 -5.14 13.92
C GLY A 5 9.26 -4.23 12.99
N PRO A 6 10.23 -4.80 12.25
CA PRO A 6 10.99 -4.04 11.26
C PRO A 6 10.11 -3.59 10.09
N VAL A 7 10.59 -2.59 9.36
CA VAL A 7 10.10 -2.34 8.00
C VAL A 7 10.72 -3.40 7.10
N VAL A 8 9.92 -4.11 6.33
CA VAL A 8 10.39 -5.11 5.36
C VAL A 8 10.32 -4.52 3.96
N VAL A 9 11.34 -4.75 3.14
CA VAL A 9 11.34 -4.40 1.71
C VAL A 9 11.70 -5.61 0.85
N GLY A 10 10.86 -5.90 -0.14
CA GLY A 10 11.14 -6.92 -1.15
C GLY A 10 11.99 -6.34 -2.27
N VAL A 11 13.13 -6.99 -2.58
CA VAL A 11 14.05 -6.54 -3.64
C VAL A 11 14.23 -7.60 -4.73
N ASP A 12 14.29 -7.16 -5.98
CA ASP A 12 14.53 -8.03 -7.14
C ASP A 12 15.59 -7.45 -8.10
N GLY A 13 16.28 -6.39 -7.67
CA GLY A 13 17.28 -5.66 -8.44
C GLY A 13 16.72 -4.74 -9.52
N SER A 14 15.40 -4.62 -9.65
CA SER A 14 14.80 -3.60 -10.53
C SER A 14 14.99 -2.19 -9.96
N PRO A 15 15.05 -1.15 -10.81
CA PRO A 15 15.14 0.24 -10.35
C PRO A 15 14.03 0.63 -9.36
N SER A 16 12.81 0.15 -9.59
CA SER A 16 11.67 0.37 -8.70
C SER A 16 11.82 -0.34 -7.35
N SER A 17 12.46 -1.51 -7.30
CA SER A 17 12.76 -2.18 -6.03
C SER A 17 13.85 -1.46 -5.24
N LEU A 18 14.86 -0.90 -5.91
CA LEU A 18 15.92 -0.11 -5.26
C LEU A 18 15.39 1.22 -4.73
N ALA A 19 14.52 1.90 -5.48
CA ALA A 19 13.79 3.07 -4.98
C ALA A 19 12.89 2.73 -3.78
N ALA A 20 12.32 1.52 -3.76
CA ALA A 20 11.57 1.01 -2.61
C ALA A 20 12.46 0.82 -1.37
N VAL A 21 13.72 0.42 -1.54
CA VAL A 21 14.69 0.32 -0.43
C VAL A 21 14.97 1.67 0.19
N GLU A 22 15.18 2.71 -0.61
CA GLU A 22 15.40 4.07 -0.12
C GLU A 22 14.19 4.60 0.65
N ALA A 23 12.98 4.30 0.17
CA ALA A 23 11.75 4.63 0.88
C ALA A 23 11.60 3.84 2.19
N ALA A 24 11.86 2.54 2.16
CA ALA A 24 11.79 1.67 3.33
C ALA A 24 12.80 2.09 4.41
N ALA A 25 14.00 2.53 4.03
CA ALA A 25 14.99 3.08 4.95
C ALA A 25 14.50 4.37 5.63
N ARG A 26 13.84 5.27 4.88
CA ARG A 26 13.21 6.47 5.45
C ARG A 26 12.08 6.12 6.42
N GLU A 27 11.25 5.15 6.06
CA GLU A 27 10.18 4.64 6.95
C GLU A 27 10.76 4.01 8.21
N ALA A 28 11.76 3.14 8.10
CA ALA A 28 12.40 2.51 9.25
C ALA A 28 12.95 3.54 10.24
N ARG A 29 13.63 4.58 9.73
CA ARG A 29 14.09 5.72 10.54
C ARG A 29 12.94 6.46 11.21
N ALA A 30 11.88 6.77 10.45
CA ALA A 30 10.73 7.51 10.95
C ALA A 30 9.91 6.71 12.00
N HIS A 31 9.95 5.39 11.92
CA HIS A 31 9.30 4.47 12.87
C HIS A 31 10.21 4.12 14.06
N GLY A 32 11.51 4.42 13.98
CA GLY A 32 12.48 4.04 15.01
C GLY A 32 12.73 2.52 15.09
N VAL A 33 12.59 1.81 13.97
CA VAL A 33 12.75 0.35 13.88
C VAL A 33 13.85 -0.02 12.87
N GLY A 34 14.25 -1.29 12.86
CA GLY A 34 15.18 -1.82 11.86
C GLY A 34 14.56 -1.94 10.46
N LEU A 35 15.43 -2.03 9.44
CA LEU A 35 15.08 -2.35 8.06
C LEU A 35 15.50 -3.79 7.75
N ARG A 36 14.59 -4.58 7.18
CA ARG A 36 14.86 -5.94 6.70
C ARG A 36 14.67 -6.00 5.18
N VAL A 37 15.76 -6.28 4.48
CA VAL A 37 15.81 -6.38 3.01
C VAL A 37 15.71 -7.85 2.62
N VAL A 38 14.66 -8.22 1.89
CA VAL A 38 14.39 -9.62 1.54
C VAL A 38 14.47 -9.80 0.03
N HIS A 39 15.37 -10.66 -0.42
CA HIS A 39 15.44 -11.12 -1.79
C HIS A 39 14.97 -12.57 -1.87
N ALA A 40 13.84 -12.80 -2.54
CA ALA A 40 13.34 -14.15 -2.79
C ALA A 40 13.76 -14.63 -4.18
N PHE A 41 14.38 -15.81 -4.25
CA PHE A 41 14.84 -16.40 -5.51
C PHE A 41 14.43 -17.87 -5.60
N GLY A 42 14.23 -18.36 -6.81
CA GLY A 42 13.89 -19.77 -7.05
C GLY A 42 12.41 -19.98 -7.31
N ARG A 43 12.02 -19.84 -8.57
CA ARG A 43 10.84 -20.53 -9.08
C ARG A 43 11.27 -21.97 -9.38
N PRO A 44 10.72 -23.02 -8.74
CA PRO A 44 10.86 -24.35 -9.30
C PRO A 44 10.22 -24.31 -10.69
N PRO A 45 10.93 -24.65 -11.78
CA PRO A 45 10.29 -24.75 -13.07
C PRO A 45 9.19 -25.82 -12.97
N ALA A 46 7.94 -25.42 -13.20
CA ALA A 46 6.78 -26.31 -13.19
C ALA A 46 6.86 -27.40 -14.27
N HIS A 47 7.81 -27.27 -15.21
CA HIS A 47 8.20 -28.31 -16.14
C HIS A 47 9.72 -28.48 -16.09
N ILE A 48 10.18 -29.57 -15.47
CA ILE A 48 11.51 -30.10 -15.70
C ILE A 48 11.48 -30.70 -17.12
N PRO A 49 12.27 -30.21 -18.09
CA PRO A 49 12.39 -30.87 -19.39
C PRO A 49 12.83 -32.32 -19.16
N SER A 50 12.15 -33.28 -19.77
CA SER A 50 12.52 -34.69 -19.69
C SER A 50 14.00 -34.86 -20.12
N GLY A 51 14.89 -35.08 -19.15
CA GLY A 51 16.32 -35.28 -19.37
C GLY A 51 17.27 -34.45 -18.49
N GLY A 52 16.81 -33.39 -17.81
CA GLY A 52 17.65 -32.62 -16.88
C GLY A 52 17.79 -33.30 -15.53
N ARG A 53 19.01 -33.47 -15.00
CA ARG A 53 19.21 -34.00 -13.64
C ARG A 53 18.78 -32.94 -12.60
N PRO A 54 18.06 -33.30 -11.53
CA PRO A 54 17.57 -32.35 -10.50
C PRO A 54 18.65 -31.51 -9.79
N TRP A 55 19.93 -31.86 -9.97
CA TRP A 55 21.09 -31.32 -9.27
C TRP A 55 22.19 -30.81 -10.23
N GLU A 56 21.90 -30.66 -11.52
CA GLU A 56 22.85 -30.09 -12.48
C GLU A 56 22.91 -28.56 -12.35
N PRO A 57 24.03 -27.96 -11.91
CA PRO A 57 24.15 -26.52 -11.69
C PRO A 57 24.53 -25.75 -12.98
N SER A 58 24.08 -26.22 -14.15
CA SER A 58 24.55 -25.67 -15.45
C SER A 58 23.99 -24.28 -15.81
N SER A 59 23.29 -23.61 -14.89
CA SER A 59 22.95 -22.19 -14.93
C SER A 59 23.22 -21.43 -13.61
N ALA A 60 23.89 -22.06 -12.63
CA ALA A 60 24.09 -21.51 -11.27
C ALA A 60 25.39 -20.72 -11.08
N ALA A 61 26.33 -20.80 -12.03
CA ALA A 61 27.57 -20.02 -12.01
C ALA A 61 27.26 -18.56 -12.40
N GLY A 62 26.90 -17.74 -11.40
CA GLY A 62 26.49 -16.34 -11.59
C GLY A 62 25.35 -15.91 -10.67
N VAL A 63 24.49 -16.86 -10.26
CA VAL A 63 23.30 -16.56 -9.43
C VAL A 63 23.69 -16.01 -8.06
N PRO A 64 24.64 -16.62 -7.30
CA PRO A 64 25.08 -16.03 -6.04
C PRO A 64 25.70 -14.64 -6.22
N GLN A 65 26.54 -14.42 -7.25
CA GLN A 65 27.18 -13.12 -7.47
C GLN A 65 26.19 -12.02 -7.87
N LEU A 66 25.15 -12.35 -8.64
CA LEU A 66 24.08 -11.40 -8.99
C LEU A 66 23.19 -11.07 -7.78
N ILE A 67 22.91 -12.06 -6.94
CA ILE A 67 22.16 -11.88 -5.69
C ILE A 67 22.96 -11.02 -4.71
N ASP A 68 24.24 -11.34 -4.50
CA ASP A 68 25.14 -10.58 -3.63
C ASP A 68 25.31 -9.15 -4.13
N GLY A 69 25.43 -8.94 -5.46
CA GLY A 69 25.47 -7.62 -6.06
C GLY A 69 24.20 -6.81 -5.84
N THR A 70 23.03 -7.45 -5.99
CA THR A 70 21.72 -6.81 -5.77
C THR A 70 21.52 -6.40 -4.32
N LEU A 71 21.83 -7.30 -3.37
CA LEU A 71 21.72 -7.00 -1.95
C LEU A 71 22.76 -5.98 -1.49
N GLY A 72 23.98 -6.05 -2.01
CA GLY A 72 25.02 -5.08 -1.73
C GLY A 72 24.62 -3.67 -2.17
N GLU A 73 24.01 -3.52 -3.36
CA GLU A 73 23.48 -2.24 -3.82
C GLU A 73 22.32 -1.75 -2.95
N ALA A 74 21.35 -2.64 -2.65
CA ALA A 74 20.23 -2.30 -1.79
C ALA A 74 20.69 -1.83 -0.41
N GLU A 75 21.62 -2.54 0.21
CA GLU A 75 22.18 -2.19 1.51
C GLU A 75 22.93 -0.85 1.47
N GLN A 76 23.74 -0.62 0.43
CA GLN A 76 24.44 0.65 0.25
C GLN A 76 23.46 1.82 0.16
N ARG A 77 22.39 1.68 -0.64
CA ARG A 77 21.35 2.71 -0.78
C ARG A 77 20.59 2.94 0.53
N ALA A 78 20.25 1.88 1.26
CA ALA A 78 19.59 1.98 2.55
C ALA A 78 20.43 2.77 3.57
N ARG A 79 21.71 2.37 3.74
CA ARG A 79 22.65 3.01 4.67
C ARG A 79 22.93 4.47 4.31
N ALA A 80 23.03 4.78 3.01
CA ALA A 80 23.19 6.16 2.54
C ALA A 80 21.95 7.02 2.83
N THR A 81 20.76 6.46 2.68
CA THR A 81 19.50 7.18 2.86
C THR A 81 19.14 7.42 4.34
N ALA A 82 19.39 6.43 5.19
CA ALA A 82 19.08 6.49 6.62
C ALA A 82 20.26 6.00 7.47
N PRO A 83 21.31 6.83 7.67
CA PRO A 83 22.41 6.48 8.55
C PRO A 83 21.90 6.19 9.97
N GLY A 84 22.37 5.10 10.57
CA GLY A 84 22.02 4.69 11.93
C GLY A 84 20.81 3.75 12.05
N VAL A 85 20.08 3.48 10.97
CA VAL A 85 19.07 2.41 10.96
C VAL A 85 19.79 1.05 10.86
N PRO A 86 19.50 0.07 11.76
CA PRO A 86 19.98 -1.29 11.60
C PRO A 86 19.40 -1.90 10.31
N VAL A 87 20.27 -2.34 9.41
CA VAL A 87 19.88 -3.00 8.16
C VAL A 87 20.27 -4.47 8.23
N GLU A 88 19.28 -5.35 8.14
CA GLU A 88 19.45 -6.78 7.95
C GLU A 88 19.06 -7.14 6.52
N HIS A 89 19.76 -8.09 5.91
CA HIS A 89 19.39 -8.63 4.61
C HIS A 89 19.28 -10.15 4.66
N GLU A 90 18.34 -10.71 3.91
CA GLU A 90 18.19 -12.16 3.79
C GLU A 90 17.86 -12.57 2.35
N VAL A 91 18.54 -13.63 1.89
CA VAL A 91 18.25 -14.31 0.64
C VAL A 91 17.44 -15.56 0.98
N VAL A 92 16.19 -15.61 0.52
CA VAL A 92 15.29 -16.73 0.80
C VAL A 92 15.01 -17.49 -0.49
N PHE A 93 15.19 -18.81 -0.46
CA PHE A 93 14.79 -19.66 -1.57
C PHE A 93 13.28 -19.91 -1.53
N GLY A 94 12.55 -19.51 -2.58
CA GLY A 94 11.10 -19.69 -2.68
C GLY A 94 10.40 -18.70 -3.61
N ASP A 95 9.08 -18.83 -3.69
CA ASP A 95 8.25 -17.88 -4.42
C ASP A 95 8.20 -16.52 -3.69
N PRO A 96 8.47 -15.39 -4.37
CA PRO A 96 8.49 -14.08 -3.73
C PRO A 96 7.20 -13.69 -3.02
N VAL A 97 6.04 -14.16 -3.49
CA VAL A 97 4.76 -13.87 -2.85
C VAL A 97 4.67 -14.58 -1.51
N GLU A 98 4.97 -15.88 -1.48
CA GLU A 98 4.89 -16.68 -0.25
C GLU A 98 5.88 -16.18 0.80
N VAL A 99 7.12 -15.90 0.40
CA VAL A 99 8.17 -15.38 1.28
C VAL A 99 7.74 -14.04 1.89
N LEU A 100 7.35 -13.07 1.06
CA LEU A 100 6.99 -11.74 1.55
C LEU A 100 5.67 -11.73 2.33
N GLU A 101 4.74 -12.64 2.04
CA GLU A 101 3.52 -12.81 2.82
C GLU A 101 3.84 -13.34 4.23
N ILE A 102 4.79 -14.27 4.37
CA ILE A 102 5.26 -14.75 5.67
C ILE A 102 5.96 -13.62 6.44
N GLU A 103 6.88 -12.90 5.80
CA GLU A 103 7.58 -11.75 6.38
C GLU A 103 6.60 -10.66 6.86
N SER A 104 5.49 -10.47 6.14
CA SER A 104 4.48 -9.47 6.49
C SER A 104 3.80 -9.71 7.86
N ARG A 105 3.91 -10.91 8.44
CA ARG A 105 3.30 -11.26 9.73
C ARG A 105 4.01 -10.63 10.93
N THR A 106 5.30 -10.39 10.80
CA THR A 106 6.14 -9.76 11.84
C THR A 106 6.54 -8.34 11.47
N ALA A 107 6.39 -7.93 10.20
CA ALA A 107 6.67 -6.58 9.75
C ALA A 107 5.66 -5.55 10.30
N SER A 108 6.17 -4.34 10.58
CA SER A 108 5.31 -3.18 10.86
C SER A 108 4.78 -2.51 9.58
N LEU A 109 5.54 -2.64 8.49
CA LEU A 109 5.23 -2.13 7.16
C LEU A 109 5.97 -2.97 6.11
N LEU A 110 5.27 -3.38 5.06
CA LEU A 110 5.88 -4.01 3.89
C LEU A 110 5.97 -3.00 2.75
N VAL A 111 7.17 -2.74 2.25
CA VAL A 111 7.44 -1.79 1.17
C VAL A 111 7.80 -2.53 -0.11
N LEU A 112 7.17 -2.15 -1.22
CA LEU A 112 7.33 -2.80 -2.52
C LEU A 112 7.53 -1.77 -3.63
N GLY A 113 8.28 -2.14 -4.66
CA GLY A 113 8.30 -1.42 -5.92
C GLY A 113 6.96 -1.53 -6.67
N SER A 114 6.69 -0.56 -7.55
CA SER A 114 5.57 -0.65 -8.50
C SER A 114 5.71 -1.86 -9.44
N ARG A 115 6.95 -2.12 -9.86
CA ARG A 115 7.33 -3.07 -10.89
C ARG A 115 8.52 -3.91 -10.43
N GLY A 116 8.69 -5.04 -11.09
CA GLY A 116 9.86 -5.91 -10.94
C GLY A 116 10.48 -6.23 -12.29
N GLN A 117 11.43 -7.17 -12.32
CA GLN A 117 12.15 -7.64 -13.51
C GLN A 117 11.29 -8.48 -14.51
N GLY A 118 9.97 -8.54 -14.31
CA GLY A 118 9.08 -9.41 -15.07
C GLY A 118 8.85 -8.99 -16.53
N ARG A 119 8.56 -9.99 -17.40
CA ARG A 119 8.37 -9.86 -18.87
C ARG A 119 7.13 -9.07 -19.33
N PHE A 120 6.37 -8.45 -18.42
CA PHE A 120 5.09 -7.80 -18.72
C PHE A 120 5.15 -6.28 -18.50
N GLY A 121 6.05 -5.61 -19.23
CA GLY A 121 6.29 -4.16 -19.15
C GLY A 121 5.08 -3.25 -19.45
N ALA A 122 3.93 -3.80 -19.85
CA ALA A 122 2.69 -3.07 -20.11
C ALA A 122 1.80 -2.85 -18.87
N LEU A 123 2.04 -3.56 -17.75
CA LEU A 123 1.27 -3.39 -16.51
C LEU A 123 1.98 -2.44 -15.53
N ARG A 124 1.24 -1.48 -14.97
CA ARG A 124 1.76 -0.51 -13.99
C ARG A 124 2.08 -1.11 -12.61
N VAL A 125 1.50 -2.27 -12.29
CA VAL A 125 1.69 -2.98 -11.02
C VAL A 125 1.95 -4.45 -11.29
N GLY A 126 3.01 -5.00 -10.69
CA GLY A 126 3.34 -6.42 -10.78
C GLY A 126 2.37 -7.33 -10.01
N SER A 127 2.30 -8.60 -10.42
CA SER A 127 1.44 -9.62 -9.79
C SER A 127 1.75 -9.80 -8.29
N THR A 128 3.04 -9.77 -7.92
CA THR A 128 3.50 -9.90 -6.53
C THR A 128 2.95 -8.77 -5.66
N THR A 129 3.05 -7.53 -6.14
CA THR A 129 2.54 -6.34 -5.44
C THR A 129 1.02 -6.38 -5.27
N GLY A 130 0.29 -6.77 -6.33
CA GLY A 130 -1.17 -6.90 -6.27
C GLY A 130 -1.62 -7.97 -5.26
N HIS A 131 -0.94 -9.12 -5.23
CA HIS A 131 -1.22 -10.18 -4.25
C HIS A 131 -0.92 -9.71 -2.82
N LEU A 132 0.27 -9.16 -2.57
CA LEU A 132 0.66 -8.74 -1.22
C LEU A 132 -0.24 -7.62 -0.69
N ALA A 133 -0.67 -6.67 -1.52
CA ALA A 133 -1.65 -5.66 -1.12
C ALA A 133 -2.99 -6.27 -0.65
N ALA A 134 -3.37 -7.43 -1.18
CA ALA A 134 -4.58 -8.15 -0.82
C ALA A 134 -4.39 -9.15 0.34
N HIS A 135 -3.18 -9.68 0.56
CA HIS A 135 -2.92 -10.83 1.42
C HIS A 135 -1.98 -10.59 2.60
N ALA A 136 -1.14 -9.55 2.57
CA ALA A 136 -0.21 -9.23 3.64
C ALA A 136 -0.92 -9.03 5.00
N SER A 137 -0.22 -9.31 6.08
CA SER A 137 -0.71 -9.17 7.47
C SER A 137 -0.45 -7.78 8.07
N CYS A 138 0.38 -6.97 7.39
CA CYS A 138 0.69 -5.59 7.74
C CYS A 138 0.28 -4.63 6.61
N PRO A 139 0.29 -3.30 6.84
CA PRO A 139 0.15 -2.31 5.77
C PRO A 139 1.17 -2.54 4.66
N VAL A 140 0.75 -2.35 3.40
CA VAL A 140 1.63 -2.46 2.24
C VAL A 140 1.77 -1.09 1.59
N LEU A 141 3.00 -0.58 1.54
CA LEU A 141 3.37 0.66 0.86
C LEU A 141 4.00 0.34 -0.50
N VAL A 142 3.37 0.82 -1.56
CA VAL A 142 3.85 0.59 -2.93
C VAL A 142 4.37 1.89 -3.52
N MET A 143 5.66 1.89 -3.83
CA MET A 143 6.37 3.06 -4.35
C MET A 143 6.07 3.31 -5.84
N ARG A 144 6.17 4.57 -6.25
CA ARG A 144 6.07 5.03 -7.64
C ARG A 144 7.33 5.84 -7.99
N ASP A 145 7.59 5.96 -9.29
CA ASP A 145 8.85 6.52 -9.79
C ASP A 145 8.91 8.06 -9.72
N ASP A 146 7.80 8.74 -9.39
CA ASP A 146 7.69 10.21 -9.32
C ASP A 146 6.78 10.65 -8.15
N PRO A 147 7.17 10.40 -6.88
CA PRO A 147 6.39 10.88 -5.75
C PRO A 147 6.49 12.41 -5.67
N HIS A 148 5.43 13.10 -5.25
CA HIS A 148 5.56 14.50 -4.81
C HIS A 148 6.05 14.50 -3.35
N PRO A 149 7.37 14.60 -3.06
CA PRO A 149 7.91 14.25 -1.75
C PRO A 149 7.49 15.20 -0.63
N SER A 150 6.96 16.38 -0.96
CA SER A 150 6.42 17.37 -0.01
C SER A 150 4.89 17.38 0.04
N GLY A 151 4.22 16.58 -0.78
CA GLY A 151 2.76 16.54 -0.82
C GLY A 151 2.16 15.97 0.48
N PRO A 152 0.90 16.31 0.80
CA PRO A 152 0.22 15.80 1.99
C PRO A 152 0.02 14.28 1.92
N VAL A 153 -0.31 13.69 3.06
CA VAL A 153 -0.91 12.35 3.11
C VAL A 153 -2.38 12.50 2.72
N LEU A 154 -2.79 11.90 1.61
CA LEU A 154 -4.18 11.84 1.18
C LEU A 154 -4.80 10.53 1.69
N LEU A 155 -5.83 10.63 2.53
CA LEU A 155 -6.56 9.48 3.06
C LEU A 155 -7.92 9.38 2.37
N ALA A 156 -8.19 8.25 1.71
CA ALA A 156 -9.53 7.95 1.22
C ALA A 156 -10.39 7.40 2.38
N VAL A 157 -11.47 8.12 2.69
CA VAL A 157 -12.43 7.74 3.72
C VAL A 157 -13.71 7.27 3.03
N ASP A 158 -14.21 6.11 3.43
CA ASP A 158 -15.50 5.61 2.98
C ASP A 158 -16.49 5.39 4.12
N GLY A 159 -16.10 5.68 5.37
CA GLY A 159 -16.95 5.49 6.55
C GLY A 159 -17.18 4.04 6.96
N SER A 160 -16.50 3.08 6.34
CA SER A 160 -16.59 1.68 6.75
C SER A 160 -15.84 1.46 8.08
N PRO A 161 -16.31 0.57 8.98
CA PRO A 161 -15.57 0.22 10.19
C PRO A 161 -14.16 -0.34 9.90
N ALA A 162 -14.01 -1.01 8.75
CA ALA A 162 -12.74 -1.56 8.28
C ALA A 162 -11.70 -0.46 7.97
N ALA A 163 -12.13 0.78 7.73
CA ALA A 163 -11.24 1.90 7.44
C ALA A 163 -10.45 2.39 8.67
N ARG A 164 -10.83 2.02 9.91
CA ARG A 164 -10.16 2.55 11.12
C ARG A 164 -8.64 2.36 11.11
N GLY A 165 -8.17 1.19 10.67
CA GLY A 165 -6.74 0.93 10.53
C GLY A 165 -6.06 1.86 9.52
N ALA A 166 -6.73 2.15 8.40
CA ALA A 166 -6.22 3.08 7.39
C ALA A 166 -6.16 4.52 7.90
N VAL A 167 -7.18 4.94 8.67
CA VAL A 167 -7.20 6.27 9.30
C VAL A 167 -6.02 6.39 10.28
N GLU A 168 -5.87 5.44 11.21
CA GLU A 168 -4.77 5.45 12.18
C GLU A 168 -3.38 5.43 11.52
N PHE A 169 -3.22 4.64 10.46
CA PHE A 169 -2.00 4.60 9.67
C PHE A 169 -1.71 5.95 8.99
N ALA A 170 -2.71 6.58 8.39
CA ALA A 170 -2.54 7.86 7.71
C ALA A 170 -2.13 8.99 8.67
N PHE A 171 -2.73 9.06 9.86
CA PHE A 171 -2.30 9.99 10.90
C PHE A 171 -0.87 9.73 11.36
N SER A 172 -0.51 8.46 11.61
CA SER A 172 0.85 8.09 12.00
C SER A 172 1.88 8.48 10.94
N GLN A 173 1.56 8.29 9.66
CA GLN A 173 2.40 8.69 8.53
C GLN A 173 2.52 10.22 8.45
N ALA A 174 1.41 10.94 8.57
CA ALA A 174 1.42 12.40 8.55
C ALA A 174 2.29 12.99 9.67
N SER A 175 2.12 12.51 10.90
CA SER A 175 2.90 12.94 12.08
C SER A 175 4.39 12.65 11.91
N ARG A 176 4.76 11.41 11.60
CA ARG A 176 6.16 10.98 11.47
C ARG A 176 6.94 11.71 10.38
N HIS A 177 6.25 12.13 9.33
CA HIS A 177 6.87 12.86 8.21
C HIS A 177 6.64 14.38 8.27
N GLY A 178 5.98 14.89 9.31
CA GLY A 178 5.69 16.32 9.46
C GLY A 178 4.82 16.88 8.32
N ARG A 179 3.86 16.09 7.84
CA ARG A 179 2.99 16.42 6.68
C ARG A 179 1.56 16.70 7.14
N ALA A 180 0.85 17.51 6.35
CA ALA A 180 -0.59 17.64 6.49
C ALA A 180 -1.32 16.35 6.05
N LEU A 181 -2.48 16.10 6.65
CA LEU A 181 -3.39 15.03 6.28
C LEU A 181 -4.61 15.62 5.56
N VAL A 182 -4.87 15.18 4.34
CA VAL A 182 -6.10 15.48 3.61
C VAL A 182 -7.00 14.24 3.69
N ALA A 183 -8.06 14.30 4.49
CA ALA A 183 -9.05 13.25 4.59
C ALA A 183 -10.17 13.50 3.57
N MET A 184 -10.19 12.70 2.50
CA MET A 184 -11.13 12.85 1.40
C MET A 184 -12.22 11.78 1.45
N HIS A 185 -13.47 12.23 1.52
CA HIS A 185 -14.64 11.38 1.36
C HIS A 185 -15.32 11.71 0.02
N VAL A 186 -15.36 10.73 -0.90
CA VAL A 186 -16.01 10.89 -2.19
C VAL A 186 -17.38 10.22 -2.15
N TRP A 187 -18.43 11.00 -2.36
CA TRP A 187 -19.82 10.54 -2.33
C TRP A 187 -20.50 10.72 -3.69
N SER A 188 -21.59 9.99 -3.92
CA SER A 188 -22.38 10.10 -5.14
C SER A 188 -23.87 9.98 -4.83
N THR A 189 -24.70 10.79 -5.49
CA THR A 189 -26.16 10.75 -5.32
C THR A 189 -26.85 9.67 -6.12
N ARG A 190 -26.16 9.03 -7.08
CA ARG A 190 -26.81 8.31 -8.18
C ARG A 190 -26.53 6.80 -8.22
N THR A 191 -25.69 6.23 -7.36
CA THR A 191 -25.16 4.88 -7.67
C THR A 191 -25.14 3.84 -6.54
N GLU A 192 -25.45 4.16 -5.28
CA GLU A 192 -25.50 3.11 -4.22
C GLU A 192 -26.82 2.97 -3.45
N ARG A 193 -27.75 3.93 -3.55
CA ARG A 193 -29.08 3.82 -2.90
C ARG A 193 -30.27 3.80 -3.85
N ALA A 194 -30.05 3.81 -5.16
CA ALA A 194 -31.14 3.98 -6.12
C ALA A 194 -32.11 2.79 -6.20
N TYR A 195 -31.74 1.61 -5.71
CA TYR A 195 -32.62 0.43 -5.68
C TYR A 195 -32.22 -0.50 -4.52
N ALA A 196 -32.46 -0.10 -3.27
CA ALA A 196 -32.32 -1.02 -2.14
C ALA A 196 -33.52 -1.98 -2.06
N SER A 197 -34.67 -1.57 -2.62
CA SER A 197 -35.88 -2.37 -2.70
C SER A 197 -36.61 -2.13 -4.04
N PRO A 198 -37.25 -3.15 -4.65
CA PRO A 198 -38.16 -2.98 -5.79
C PRO A 198 -39.35 -2.04 -5.50
N ALA A 199 -39.59 -1.71 -4.23
CA ALA A 199 -40.64 -0.82 -3.78
C ALA A 199 -40.21 0.66 -3.67
N ASP A 200 -38.94 0.99 -3.93
CA ASP A 200 -38.47 2.38 -3.87
C ASP A 200 -39.09 3.23 -5.00
N PRO A 201 -39.69 4.40 -4.71
CA PRO A 201 -40.32 5.23 -5.74
C PRO A 201 -39.30 5.69 -6.80
N PRO A 202 -39.65 5.69 -8.10
CA PRO A 202 -38.72 6.02 -9.19
C PRO A 202 -38.22 7.48 -9.19
N PHE A 203 -38.75 8.35 -8.31
CA PHE A 203 -38.42 9.78 -8.24
C PHE A 203 -38.34 10.28 -6.79
N VAL A 204 -37.54 9.63 -5.94
CA VAL A 204 -37.19 10.24 -4.66
C VAL A 204 -36.28 11.44 -4.93
N THR A 205 -36.83 12.65 -4.84
CA THR A 205 -36.04 13.88 -4.73
C THR A 205 -35.39 13.89 -3.36
N TYR A 206 -34.21 13.29 -3.29
CA TYR A 206 -33.36 13.39 -2.12
C TYR A 206 -32.94 14.85 -1.92
N ASP A 207 -33.14 15.38 -0.70
CA ASP A 207 -32.61 16.68 -0.30
C ASP A 207 -31.07 16.60 -0.29
N GLU A 208 -30.44 17.19 -1.31
CA GLU A 208 -28.99 17.14 -1.46
C GLU A 208 -28.24 17.77 -0.28
N GLY A 209 -28.84 18.75 0.40
CA GLY A 209 -28.29 19.36 1.61
C GLY A 209 -28.22 18.34 2.75
N ARG A 210 -29.34 17.64 3.00
CA ARG A 210 -29.39 16.58 4.00
C ARG A 210 -28.42 15.44 3.71
N LEU A 211 -28.30 14.99 2.46
CA LEU A 211 -27.31 13.94 2.14
C LEU A 211 -25.89 14.42 2.37
N ARG A 212 -25.59 15.67 1.99
CA ARG A 212 -24.27 16.24 2.24
C ARG A 212 -23.95 16.27 3.74
N ASP A 213 -24.89 16.68 4.58
CA ASP A 213 -24.72 16.70 6.04
C ASP A 213 -24.50 15.27 6.60
N GLU A 214 -25.22 14.28 6.07
CA GLU A 214 -25.03 12.86 6.43
C GLU A 214 -23.61 12.37 6.08
N GLU A 215 -23.11 12.68 4.88
CA GLU A 215 -21.77 12.27 4.44
C GLU A 215 -20.64 13.07 5.14
N GLU A 216 -20.89 14.33 5.49
CA GLU A 216 -19.97 15.13 6.31
C GLU A 216 -19.84 14.55 7.72
N ARG A 217 -20.96 14.11 8.30
CA ARG A 217 -20.96 13.41 9.60
C ARG A 217 -20.16 12.11 9.52
N VAL A 218 -20.32 11.32 8.45
CA VAL A 218 -19.53 10.09 8.23
C VAL A 218 -18.03 10.40 8.23
N LEU A 219 -17.61 11.45 7.51
CA LEU A 219 -16.20 11.87 7.48
C LEU A 219 -15.70 12.33 8.86
N ALA A 220 -16.52 13.11 9.59
CA ALA A 220 -16.17 13.58 10.92
C ALA A 220 -16.04 12.43 11.92
N GLU A 221 -16.98 11.48 11.92
CA GLU A 221 -16.96 10.30 12.79
C GLU A 221 -15.75 9.40 12.52
N ALA A 222 -15.40 9.19 11.25
CA ALA A 222 -14.24 8.36 10.88
C ALA A 222 -12.91 8.92 11.43
N LEU A 223 -12.80 10.24 11.58
CA LEU A 223 -11.62 10.94 12.12
C LEU A 223 -11.70 11.19 13.64
N GLY A 224 -12.83 10.84 14.27
CA GLY A 224 -13.09 11.12 15.67
C GLY A 224 -12.03 10.54 16.62
N GLY A 225 -11.58 11.35 17.57
CA GLY A 225 -10.62 10.95 18.62
C GLY A 225 -9.17 10.81 18.18
N LEU A 226 -8.83 11.07 16.91
CA LEU A 226 -7.44 11.02 16.42
C LEU A 226 -6.74 12.38 16.45
N GLY A 227 -7.47 13.49 16.43
CA GLY A 227 -6.88 14.83 16.58
C GLY A 227 -6.14 15.00 17.90
N ASP A 228 -6.71 14.51 19.00
CA ASP A 228 -6.07 14.59 20.33
C ASP A 228 -4.81 13.70 20.42
N ARG A 229 -4.78 12.60 19.66
CA ARG A 229 -3.64 11.67 19.61
C ARG A 229 -2.49 12.16 18.71
N TYR A 230 -2.80 12.99 17.71
CA TYR A 230 -1.86 13.52 16.74
C TYR A 230 -2.06 15.04 16.58
N PRO A 231 -1.79 15.83 17.65
CA PRO A 231 -2.04 17.27 17.65
C PRO A 231 -1.13 18.05 16.71
N ASP A 232 -0.03 17.44 16.28
CA ASP A 232 0.96 17.96 15.34
C ASP A 232 0.53 17.85 13.86
N VAL A 233 -0.55 17.14 13.56
CA VAL A 233 -1.01 16.89 12.18
C VAL A 233 -2.10 17.89 11.78
N PRO A 234 -1.83 18.80 10.83
CA PRO A 234 -2.88 19.63 10.23
C PRO A 234 -3.82 18.75 9.42
N VAL A 235 -5.12 18.72 9.77
CA VAL A 235 -6.12 17.91 9.07
C VAL A 235 -7.04 18.78 8.24
N GLU A 236 -7.06 18.54 6.93
CA GLU A 236 -8.04 19.09 6.01
C GLU A 236 -9.09 18.02 5.68
N ARG A 237 -10.37 18.35 5.85
CA ARG A 237 -11.50 17.47 5.48
C ARG A 237 -12.02 17.88 4.11
N ARG A 238 -12.03 16.97 3.14
CA ARG A 238 -12.53 17.21 1.79
C ARG A 238 -13.71 16.29 1.48
N LEU A 239 -14.91 16.85 1.45
CA LEU A 239 -16.10 16.16 0.99
C LEU A 239 -16.33 16.46 -0.49
N VAL A 240 -16.16 15.46 -1.37
CA VAL A 240 -16.21 15.64 -2.82
C VAL A 240 -17.32 14.81 -3.43
N ARG A 241 -18.17 15.43 -4.26
CA ARG A 241 -19.14 14.68 -5.06
C ARG A 241 -18.49 14.21 -6.35
N GLY A 242 -18.52 12.92 -6.63
CA GLY A 242 -17.88 12.42 -7.85
C GLY A 242 -17.84 10.90 -7.98
N ARG A 243 -17.08 10.45 -8.99
CA ARG A 243 -16.78 9.03 -9.18
C ARG A 243 -15.55 8.69 -8.34
N VAL A 244 -15.75 7.94 -7.25
CA VAL A 244 -14.72 7.63 -6.23
C VAL A 244 -13.34 7.32 -6.83
N ARG A 245 -13.26 6.37 -7.76
CA ARG A 245 -11.98 5.97 -8.39
C ARG A 245 -11.28 7.12 -9.11
N HIS A 246 -12.03 7.85 -9.94
CA HIS A 246 -11.48 8.94 -10.74
C HIS A 246 -10.96 10.07 -9.87
N THR A 247 -11.81 10.52 -8.93
CA THR A 247 -11.51 11.62 -8.03
C THR A 247 -10.28 11.33 -7.15
N LEU A 248 -10.14 10.10 -6.64
CA LEU A 248 -8.96 9.73 -5.85
C LEU A 248 -7.68 9.63 -6.67
N ILE A 249 -7.75 9.13 -7.91
CA ILE A 249 -6.58 9.06 -8.81
C ILE A 249 -6.10 10.47 -9.17
N GLU A 250 -7.03 11.38 -9.50
CA GLU A 250 -6.71 12.79 -9.81
C GLU A 250 -6.10 13.49 -8.59
N ALA A 251 -6.72 13.38 -7.42
CA ALA A 251 -6.21 13.97 -6.19
C ALA A 251 -4.84 13.40 -5.77
N GLY A 252 -4.51 12.18 -6.22
CA GLY A 252 -3.21 11.57 -6.01
C GLY A 252 -2.05 12.34 -6.66
N ALA A 253 -2.29 13.19 -7.67
CA ALA A 253 -1.24 13.95 -8.35
C ALA A 253 -0.50 14.92 -7.42
N ASP A 254 -1.23 15.50 -6.45
CA ASP A 254 -0.66 16.45 -5.48
C ASP A 254 -0.22 15.76 -4.18
N ALA A 255 -0.53 14.47 -4.01
CA ALA A 255 -0.30 13.75 -2.76
C ALA A 255 1.13 13.19 -2.69
N GLY A 256 1.73 13.26 -1.50
CA GLY A 256 2.99 12.59 -1.21
C GLY A 256 2.81 11.11 -0.83
N LEU A 257 1.59 10.73 -0.48
CA LEU A 257 1.15 9.36 -0.19
C LEU A 257 -0.38 9.30 -0.27
N LEU A 258 -0.93 8.32 -0.97
CA LEU A 258 -2.36 7.99 -0.94
C LEU A 258 -2.61 6.75 -0.07
N VAL A 259 -3.39 6.89 1.00
CA VAL A 259 -3.76 5.81 1.92
C VAL A 259 -5.19 5.36 1.66
N VAL A 260 -5.38 4.06 1.49
CA VAL A 260 -6.70 3.43 1.32
C VAL A 260 -6.83 2.19 2.21
N GLY A 261 -8.06 1.91 2.64
CA GLY A 261 -8.38 0.59 3.19
C GLY A 261 -8.31 -0.50 2.11
N ALA A 262 -8.01 -1.73 2.49
CA ALA A 262 -8.05 -2.85 1.53
C ALA A 262 -9.49 -3.21 1.11
N ARG A 263 -10.47 -2.98 1.99
CA ARG A 263 -11.90 -3.15 1.71
C ARG A 263 -12.66 -1.89 2.11
N GLY A 264 -13.81 -1.70 1.48
CA GLY A 264 -14.70 -0.60 1.78
C GLY A 264 -16.15 -1.02 2.02
N ARG A 265 -17.10 -0.06 1.90
CA ARG A 265 -18.53 -0.27 2.13
C ARG A 265 -19.21 -1.26 1.17
N GLY A 266 -18.81 -1.23 -0.10
CA GLY A 266 -19.39 -2.07 -1.16
C GLY A 266 -18.40 -3.12 -1.64
N GLY A 267 -18.69 -4.40 -1.40
CA GLY A 267 -17.85 -5.49 -1.85
C GLY A 267 -18.55 -6.84 -1.70
N PHE A 268 -18.28 -7.75 -2.64
CA PHE A 268 -18.72 -9.13 -2.54
C PHE A 268 -17.99 -9.83 -1.39
N ALA A 269 -18.73 -10.53 -0.53
CA ALA A 269 -18.14 -11.40 0.48
C ALA A 269 -17.21 -12.43 -0.21
N GLY A 270 -15.90 -12.32 0.01
CA GLY A 270 -14.88 -13.18 -0.61
C GLY A 270 -13.78 -12.46 -1.39
N LEU A 271 -13.97 -11.18 -1.76
CA LEU A 271 -12.89 -10.39 -2.36
C LEU A 271 -11.98 -9.81 -1.28
N LEU A 272 -10.66 -9.96 -1.47
CA LEU A 272 -9.65 -9.54 -0.50
C LEU A 272 -9.23 -8.07 -0.67
N LEU A 273 -9.43 -7.51 -1.87
CA LEU A 273 -9.18 -6.11 -2.20
C LEU A 273 -10.42 -5.49 -2.88
N GLY A 274 -10.78 -4.27 -2.47
CA GLY A 274 -11.90 -3.51 -3.02
C GLY A 274 -11.56 -2.86 -4.38
N SER A 275 -12.59 -2.58 -5.18
CA SER A 275 -12.41 -2.02 -6.53
C SER A 275 -11.74 -0.64 -6.54
N VAL A 276 -11.92 0.16 -5.47
CA VAL A 276 -11.25 1.45 -5.31
C VAL A 276 -9.76 1.24 -5.04
N SER A 277 -9.43 0.40 -4.07
CA SER A 277 -8.04 0.09 -3.67
C SER A 277 -7.25 -0.50 -4.82
N GLN A 278 -7.86 -1.39 -5.60
CA GLN A 278 -7.26 -1.93 -6.82
C GLN A 278 -7.02 -0.83 -7.87
N ALA A 279 -7.99 0.04 -8.12
CA ALA A 279 -7.84 1.09 -9.12
C ALA A 279 -6.76 2.13 -8.74
N VAL A 280 -6.73 2.59 -7.49
CA VAL A 280 -5.68 3.52 -7.06
C VAL A 280 -4.31 2.84 -7.07
N LEU A 281 -4.23 1.56 -6.69
CA LEU A 281 -2.99 0.80 -6.81
C LEU A 281 -2.51 0.79 -8.26
N HIS A 282 -3.37 0.56 -9.25
CA HIS A 282 -2.92 0.52 -10.65
C HIS A 282 -2.67 1.90 -11.29
N HIS A 283 -3.33 2.96 -10.82
CA HIS A 283 -3.43 4.20 -11.59
C HIS A 283 -3.03 5.47 -10.85
N ALA A 284 -2.92 5.45 -9.52
CA ALA A 284 -2.48 6.63 -8.78
C ALA A 284 -1.05 7.03 -9.18
N PRO A 285 -0.79 8.33 -9.38
CA PRO A 285 0.54 8.83 -9.76
C PRO A 285 1.52 8.83 -8.57
N CYS A 286 1.02 8.82 -7.33
CA CYS A 286 1.81 8.85 -6.11
C CYS A 286 1.96 7.47 -5.45
N PRO A 287 2.85 7.32 -4.45
CA PRO A 287 2.91 6.12 -3.62
C PRO A 287 1.55 5.80 -2.99
N VAL A 288 1.23 4.51 -2.89
CA VAL A 288 -0.05 4.03 -2.35
C VAL A 288 0.20 3.12 -1.15
N ALA A 289 -0.43 3.42 -0.02
CA ALA A 289 -0.52 2.51 1.11
C ALA A 289 -1.89 1.83 1.16
N VAL A 290 -1.89 0.50 1.14
CA VAL A 290 -3.08 -0.33 1.33
C VAL A 290 -3.06 -0.90 2.74
N VAL A 291 -4.08 -0.56 3.53
CA VAL A 291 -4.17 -0.94 4.93
C VAL A 291 -5.32 -1.90 5.14
N ARG A 292 -5.02 -3.09 5.66
CA ARG A 292 -6.03 -4.09 6.00
C ARG A 292 -6.53 -3.89 7.42
N ALA A 293 -7.81 -4.13 7.63
CA ALA A 293 -8.34 -4.31 8.98
C ALA A 293 -7.73 -5.59 9.56
N ARG A 294 -7.22 -5.53 10.81
CA ARG A 294 -6.81 -6.74 11.52
C ARG A 294 -8.05 -7.63 11.72
N PRO A 295 -7.96 -8.94 11.46
CA PRO A 295 -9.02 -9.86 11.89
C PRO A 295 -9.15 -9.74 13.41
N THR A 296 -10.38 -9.49 13.87
CA THR A 296 -10.77 -9.55 15.28
C THR A 296 -10.74 -10.98 15.79
#